data_AF-A0A251VF26-F1
#
_entry.id   AF-A0A251VF26-F1
#
_cell.length_a   1.000
_cell.length_b   1.000
_cell.length_c   1.000
_cell.angle_alpha   90.00
_cell.angle_beta   90.00
_cell.angle_gamma   90.00
#
_symmetry.space_group_name_H-M   'P 1'
#
loop_
_entity.id
_entity.type
_entity.pdbx_description
1 polymer ?
#
loop_
_entity_poly.entity_id
_entity_poly.type
_entity_poly.pdbx_seq_one_letter_code
_entity_poly.pdbx_strand_id
1 'polypeptide(L)'
;MAQPASSVKDQMFEPESVQKALVNTIIIGEFPFSVVEQDEVKEIIETKFSGFQVPSSEMISRDCAQLFMDEKLKLKSFVKTTKQRVCLSLDTWKSNQSVNYLCITAHFIDENWKLHKKIIGFSPISSDNGEEIGRVVENCLHDWEISNVLAISAGNASSYDAAISYLGSRLANPVLDGKFLRLKCLVELTNTMMRETIAR
;
A
#
# COMPACT_ATOMS: atom_id res chain seq x y z
N MET A 1 7.86 51.26 33.11
CA MET A 1 6.48 50.87 32.73
C MET A 1 6.58 49.61 31.90
N ALA A 2 6.16 48.47 32.44
CA ALA A 2 6.18 47.19 31.74
C ALA A 2 5.04 47.17 30.70
N GLN A 3 5.35 46.73 29.46
CA GLN A 3 4.33 46.49 28.44
C GLN A 3 3.45 45.30 28.87
N PRO A 4 2.13 45.34 28.61
CA PRO A 4 1.27 44.20 28.90
C PRO A 4 1.61 43.06 27.95
N ALA A 5 1.78 41.85 28.50
CA ALA A 5 1.86 40.63 27.74
C ALA A 5 0.63 40.53 26.82
N SER A 6 0.86 40.39 25.51
CA SER A 6 -0.19 40.12 24.55
C SER A 6 -0.87 38.81 24.94
N SER A 7 -2.15 38.87 25.30
CA SER A 7 -2.96 37.67 25.52
C SER A 7 -2.92 36.83 24.24
N VAL A 8 -2.29 35.67 24.31
CA VAL A 8 -2.41 34.65 23.26
C VAL A 8 -3.90 34.35 23.15
N LYS A 9 -4.50 34.68 22.01
CA LYS A 9 -5.89 34.30 21.76
C LYS A 9 -5.93 32.78 21.79
N ASP A 10 -6.73 32.21 22.69
CA ASP A 10 -7.10 30.79 22.63
C ASP A 10 -7.75 30.56 21.26
N GLN A 11 -6.97 30.01 20.34
CA GLN A 11 -7.45 29.66 19.03
C GLN A 11 -8.26 28.38 19.23
N MET A 12 -9.60 28.50 19.26
CA MET A 12 -10.48 27.33 19.29
C MET A 12 -10.07 26.40 18.14
N PHE A 13 -9.67 25.19 18.49
CA PHE A 13 -9.38 24.13 17.53
C PHE A 13 -10.56 23.18 17.48
N GLU A 14 -10.74 22.53 16.33
CA GLU A 14 -11.68 21.41 16.22
C GLU A 14 -10.95 20.11 16.57
N PRO A 15 -11.38 19.36 17.60
CA PRO A 15 -10.72 18.13 18.01
C PRO A 15 -10.54 17.12 16.87
N GLU A 16 -11.52 17.00 15.98
CA GLU A 16 -11.45 16.13 14.80
C GLU A 16 -10.32 16.50 13.84
N SER A 17 -10.05 17.81 13.67
CA SER A 17 -8.97 18.29 12.83
C SER A 17 -7.60 17.94 13.42
N VAL A 18 -7.45 18.03 14.75
CA VAL A 18 -6.21 17.64 15.45
C VAL A 18 -6.01 16.13 15.38
N GLN A 19 -7.06 15.33 15.61
CA GLN A 19 -7.00 13.87 15.50
C GLN A 19 -6.57 13.43 14.10
N LYS A 20 -7.18 14.00 13.06
CA LYS A 20 -6.83 13.70 11.66
C LYS A 20 -5.39 14.10 11.33
N ALA A 21 -4.92 15.24 11.83
CA ALA A 21 -3.53 15.66 11.65
C ALA A 21 -2.56 14.67 12.33
N LEU A 22 -2.88 14.23 13.56
CA LEU A 22 -2.08 13.26 14.29
C LEU A 22 -1.98 11.92 13.56
N VAL A 23 -3.12 11.36 13.09
CA VAL A 23 -3.15 10.15 12.28
C VAL A 23 -2.30 10.29 11.02
N ASN A 24 -2.43 11.41 10.29
CA ASN A 24 -1.61 11.67 9.10
C ASN A 24 -0.12 11.77 9.43
N THR A 25 0.26 12.42 10.53
CA THR A 25 1.65 12.52 10.97
C THR A 25 2.22 11.14 11.27
N ILE A 26 1.46 10.26 11.92
CA ILE A 26 1.88 8.88 12.22
C ILE A 26 2.09 8.08 10.93
N ILE A 27 1.16 8.19 9.98
CA ILE A 27 1.26 7.48 8.69
C ILE A 27 2.44 8.00 7.85
N ILE A 28 2.56 9.32 7.68
CA ILE A 28 3.61 9.93 6.85
C ILE A 28 5.00 9.77 7.49
N GLY A 29 5.06 9.87 8.82
CA GLY A 29 6.29 9.71 9.59
C GLY A 29 6.66 8.26 9.89
N GLU A 30 5.83 7.29 9.49
CA GLU A 30 6.00 5.86 9.75
C GLU A 30 6.26 5.55 11.24
N PHE A 31 5.63 6.34 12.14
CA PHE A 31 5.82 6.21 13.57
C PHE A 31 5.05 5.01 14.14
N PRO A 32 5.55 4.35 15.19
CA PRO A 32 4.76 3.37 15.93
C PRO A 32 3.53 4.05 16.52
N PHE A 33 2.39 3.34 16.57
CA PHE A 33 1.15 3.91 17.13
C PHE A 33 1.29 4.36 18.58
N SER A 34 2.18 3.73 19.35
CA SER A 34 2.51 4.10 20.73
C SER A 34 3.28 5.42 20.86
N VAL A 35 3.65 6.09 19.75
CA VAL A 35 4.30 7.40 19.81
C VAL A 35 3.44 8.44 20.54
N VAL A 36 2.11 8.32 20.47
CA VAL A 36 1.16 9.22 21.14
C VAL A 36 1.14 9.03 22.66
N GLU A 37 1.73 7.95 23.16
CA GLU A 37 1.77 7.63 24.58
C GLU A 37 3.03 8.18 25.27
N GLN A 38 4.02 8.64 24.49
CA GLN A 38 5.24 9.26 25.01
C GLN A 38 4.92 10.59 25.70
N ASP A 39 5.51 10.82 26.87
CA ASP A 39 5.22 11.98 27.71
C ASP A 39 5.59 13.30 27.00
N GLU A 40 6.69 13.32 26.26
CA GLU A 40 7.11 14.49 25.49
C GLU A 40 6.12 14.82 24.37
N VAL A 41 5.53 13.82 23.73
CA VAL A 41 4.52 14.01 22.68
C VAL A 41 3.23 14.54 23.27
N LYS A 42 2.79 13.99 24.41
CA LYS A 42 1.62 14.50 25.15
C LYS A 42 1.82 15.95 25.57
N GLU A 43 2.98 16.29 26.14
CA GLU A 43 3.30 17.65 26.57
C GLU A 43 3.26 18.65 25.40
N ILE A 44 3.82 18.27 24.25
CA ILE A 44 3.76 19.10 23.03
C ILE A 44 2.30 19.33 22.59
N ILE A 45 1.49 18.28 22.58
CA ILE A 45 0.08 18.36 22.16
C ILE A 45 -0.72 19.20 23.16
N GLU A 46 -0.58 18.97 24.46
CA GLU A 46 -1.28 19.72 25.51
C GLU A 46 -0.89 21.20 25.53
N THR A 47 0.39 21.52 25.29
CA THR A 47 0.89 22.90 25.22
C THR A 47 0.26 23.66 24.05
N LYS A 48 0.06 23.00 22.91
CA LYS A 48 -0.45 23.63 21.68
C LYS A 48 -1.98 23.57 21.54
N PHE A 49 -2.58 22.53 22.09
CA PHE A 49 -4.01 22.20 21.97
C PHE A 49 -4.58 21.88 23.35
N SER A 50 -4.60 22.89 24.23
CA SER A 50 -5.07 22.73 25.60
C SER A 50 -6.49 22.16 25.65
N GLY A 51 -6.69 21.10 26.44
CA GLY A 51 -7.96 20.39 26.56
C GLY A 51 -8.21 19.30 25.50
N PHE A 52 -7.35 19.15 24.50
CA PHE A 52 -7.40 17.99 23.59
C PHE A 52 -7.02 16.71 24.35
N GLN A 53 -7.87 15.69 24.26
CA GLN A 53 -7.58 14.38 24.84
C GLN A 53 -6.74 13.58 23.86
N VAL A 54 -5.48 13.31 24.21
CA VAL A 54 -4.58 12.51 23.38
C VAL A 54 -5.14 11.08 23.27
N PRO A 55 -5.34 10.53 22.06
CA PRO A 55 -5.87 9.18 21.87
C PRO A 55 -4.88 8.11 22.35
N SER A 56 -5.39 6.92 22.70
CA SER A 56 -4.52 5.74 22.93
C SER A 56 -3.95 5.19 21.62
N SER A 57 -2.91 4.37 21.71
CA SER A 57 -2.35 3.68 20.55
C SER A 57 -3.38 2.79 19.82
N GLU A 58 -4.32 2.17 20.54
CA GLU A 58 -5.40 1.39 19.92
C GLU A 58 -6.39 2.27 19.15
N MET A 59 -6.70 3.46 19.68
CA MET A 59 -7.56 4.41 18.98
C MET A 59 -6.88 4.91 17.70
N ILE A 60 -5.58 5.25 17.76
CA ILE A 60 -4.79 5.59 16.57
C ILE A 60 -4.80 4.45 15.56
N SER A 61 -4.56 3.21 16.00
CA SER A 61 -4.57 2.04 15.12
C SER A 61 -5.91 1.88 14.38
N ARG A 62 -7.03 2.04 15.11
CA ARG A 62 -8.37 1.99 14.54
C ARG A 62 -8.61 3.12 13.54
N ASP A 63 -8.18 4.34 13.85
CA ASP A 63 -8.37 5.51 12.99
C ASP A 63 -7.53 5.40 11.71
N CYS A 64 -6.29 4.91 11.81
CA CYS A 64 -5.45 4.55 10.66
C CYS A 64 -6.13 3.49 9.77
N ALA A 65 -6.70 2.45 10.37
CA ALA A 65 -7.40 1.39 9.65
C ALA A 65 -8.66 1.93 8.95
N GLN A 66 -9.43 2.80 9.62
CA GLN A 66 -10.60 3.43 9.02
C GLN A 66 -10.20 4.32 7.84
N LEU A 67 -9.16 5.14 7.99
CA LEU A 67 -8.65 5.97 6.91
C LEU A 67 -8.20 5.13 5.71
N PHE A 68 -7.53 3.99 5.95
CA PHE A 68 -7.20 3.05 4.89
C PHE A 68 -8.44 2.53 4.16
N MET A 69 -9.49 2.13 4.89
CA MET A 69 -10.73 1.63 4.28
C MET A 69 -11.42 2.70 3.44
N ASP A 70 -11.46 3.94 3.93
CA ASP A 70 -12.04 5.07 3.21
C ASP A 70 -11.26 5.37 1.91
N GLU A 71 -9.93 5.40 1.98
CA GLU A 71 -9.07 5.61 0.81
C GLU A 71 -9.12 4.42 -0.17
N LYS A 72 -9.25 3.18 0.33
CA LYS A 72 -9.46 1.98 -0.49
C LYS A 72 -10.75 2.11 -1.30
N LEU A 73 -11.86 2.52 -0.68
CA LEU A 73 -13.13 2.71 -1.36
C LEU A 73 -13.05 3.80 -2.44
N LYS A 74 -12.40 4.94 -2.14
CA LYS A 74 -12.17 6.00 -3.12
C LYS A 74 -11.36 5.51 -4.32
N LEU A 75 -10.25 4.82 -4.07
CA LEU A 75 -9.39 4.29 -5.12
C LEU A 75 -10.11 3.22 -5.95
N LYS A 76 -10.85 2.30 -5.31
CA LYS A 76 -11.66 1.29 -6.00
C LYS A 76 -12.70 1.95 -6.91
N SER A 77 -13.42 2.96 -6.41
CA SER A 77 -14.38 3.74 -7.20
C SER A 77 -13.72 4.43 -8.40
N PHE A 78 -12.54 5.03 -8.19
CA PHE A 78 -11.76 5.66 -9.25
C PHE A 78 -11.39 4.67 -10.36
N VAL A 79 -10.78 3.53 -10.01
CA VAL A 79 -10.36 2.50 -10.99
C VAL A 79 -11.56 1.94 -11.75
N LYS A 80 -12.69 1.71 -11.07
CA LYS A 80 -13.93 1.23 -11.68
C LYS A 80 -14.51 2.24 -12.68
N THR A 81 -14.48 3.53 -12.35
CA THR A 81 -15.07 4.60 -13.16
C THR A 81 -14.25 4.85 -14.42
N THR A 82 -12.92 4.92 -14.30
CA THR A 82 -12.03 5.20 -15.43
C THR A 82 -11.91 4.01 -16.39
N LYS A 83 -12.22 2.78 -15.93
CA LYS A 83 -12.12 1.51 -16.70
C LYS A 83 -10.76 1.29 -17.35
N GLN A 84 -9.74 2.01 -16.88
CA GLN A 84 -8.38 1.97 -17.38
C GLN A 84 -7.77 0.58 -17.19
N ARG A 85 -6.84 0.22 -18.06
CA ARG A 85 -6.09 -1.03 -17.89
C ARG A 85 -5.02 -0.84 -16.82
N VAL A 86 -4.80 -1.89 -16.02
CA VAL A 86 -3.85 -1.90 -14.91
C VAL A 86 -2.73 -2.90 -15.19
N CYS A 87 -1.49 -2.50 -14.95
CA CYS A 87 -0.36 -3.41 -14.86
C CYS A 87 -0.14 -3.81 -13.39
N LEU A 88 0.23 -5.06 -13.14
CA LEU A 88 0.55 -5.53 -11.80
C LEU A 88 2.06 -5.74 -11.66
N SER A 89 2.57 -5.52 -10.46
CA SER A 89 3.85 -6.06 -10.01
C SER A 89 3.62 -7.01 -8.84
N LEU A 90 4.16 -8.21 -8.93
CA LEU A 90 4.12 -9.23 -7.88
C LEU A 90 5.51 -9.35 -7.26
N ASP A 91 5.58 -9.26 -5.94
CA ASP A 91 6.81 -9.46 -5.19
C ASP A 91 6.55 -10.37 -3.98
N THR A 92 7.46 -11.31 -3.75
CA THR A 92 7.40 -12.22 -2.62
C THR A 92 8.67 -12.12 -1.81
N TRP A 93 8.53 -11.95 -0.50
CA TRP A 93 9.65 -12.02 0.44
C TRP A 93 9.28 -12.87 1.64
N LYS A 94 10.31 -13.39 2.30
CA LYS A 94 10.20 -14.14 3.54
C LYS A 94 10.59 -13.22 4.69
N SER A 95 9.72 -13.11 5.69
CA SER A 95 10.02 -12.35 6.90
C SER A 95 11.10 -13.05 7.73
N ASN A 96 11.66 -12.33 8.71
CA ASN A 96 12.56 -12.89 9.72
C ASN A 96 11.91 -14.03 10.54
N GLN A 97 10.59 -14.04 10.65
CA GLN A 97 9.79 -15.09 11.28
C GLN A 97 9.48 -16.26 10.34
N SER A 98 10.12 -16.31 9.17
CA SER A 98 9.92 -17.33 8.15
C SER A 98 8.51 -17.39 7.53
N VAL A 99 7.76 -16.28 7.61
CA VAL A 99 6.46 -16.15 6.94
C VAL A 99 6.67 -15.56 5.55
N ASN A 100 6.16 -16.23 4.53
CA ASN A 100 6.19 -15.72 3.16
C ASN A 100 5.04 -14.74 2.96
N TYR A 101 5.31 -13.62 2.30
CA TYR A 101 4.32 -12.62 1.94
C TYR A 101 4.31 -12.40 0.44
N LEU A 102 3.14 -12.03 -0.07
CA LEU A 102 2.95 -11.54 -1.43
C LEU A 102 2.49 -10.08 -1.38
N CYS A 103 3.20 -9.20 -2.05
CA CYS A 103 2.76 -7.84 -2.36
C CYS A 103 2.27 -7.79 -3.81
N ILE A 104 1.09 -7.20 -3.99
CA ILE A 104 0.47 -6.95 -5.28
C ILE A 104 0.36 -5.44 -5.44
N THR A 105 1.12 -4.90 -6.38
CA THR A 105 1.11 -3.47 -6.71
C THR A 105 0.43 -3.24 -8.04
N ALA A 106 -0.59 -2.38 -8.07
CA ALA A 106 -1.23 -1.88 -9.28
C ALA A 106 -0.51 -0.64 -9.81
N HIS A 107 -0.33 -0.60 -11.13
CA HIS A 107 0.25 0.50 -11.89
C HIS A 107 -0.73 0.92 -12.99
N PHE A 108 -1.06 2.20 -13.06
CA PHE A 108 -1.94 2.75 -14.09
C PHE A 108 -1.65 4.24 -14.34
N ILE A 109 -2.09 4.74 -15.48
CA ILE A 109 -1.96 6.15 -15.88
C ILE A 109 -3.36 6.75 -15.92
N ASP A 110 -3.56 7.88 -15.25
CA ASP A 110 -4.84 8.59 -15.26
C ASP A 110 -5.02 9.52 -16.48
N GLU A 111 -6.17 10.17 -16.57
CA GLU A 111 -6.53 11.11 -17.64
C GLU A 111 -5.59 12.33 -17.72
N ASN A 112 -4.87 12.64 -16.64
CA ASN A 112 -3.89 13.72 -16.57
C ASN A 112 -2.47 13.23 -16.88
N TRP A 113 -2.32 12.04 -17.47
CA TRP A 113 -1.03 11.41 -17.76
C TRP A 113 -0.16 11.17 -16.53
N LYS A 114 -0.76 11.08 -15.34
CA LYS A 114 -0.03 10.80 -14.10
C LYS A 114 0.06 9.30 -13.86
N LEU A 115 1.28 8.81 -13.69
CA LEU A 115 1.53 7.46 -13.25
C LEU A 115 1.18 7.30 -11.78
N HIS A 116 0.33 6.32 -11.48
CA HIS A 116 -0.01 5.90 -10.13
C HIS A 116 0.57 4.52 -9.85
N LYS A 117 1.15 4.37 -8.66
CA LYS A 117 1.63 3.11 -8.09
C LYS A 117 0.91 2.90 -6.76
N LYS A 118 0.12 1.85 -6.63
CA LYS A 118 -0.71 1.58 -5.44
C LYS A 118 -0.58 0.12 -5.02
N ILE A 119 -0.24 -0.13 -3.76
CA ILE A 119 -0.32 -1.49 -3.20
C ILE A 119 -1.80 -1.81 -3.00
N ILE A 120 -2.26 -2.87 -3.65
CA ILE A 120 -3.66 -3.30 -3.61
C ILE A 120 -3.83 -4.63 -2.87
N GLY A 121 -2.75 -5.39 -2.70
CA GLY A 121 -2.74 -6.63 -1.92
C GLY A 121 -1.44 -6.75 -1.15
N PHE A 122 -1.55 -7.15 0.11
CA PHE A 122 -0.42 -7.50 0.96
C PHE A 122 -0.91 -8.58 1.91
N SER A 123 -0.47 -9.81 1.72
CA SER A 123 -0.97 -10.93 2.51
C SER A 123 0.10 -12.00 2.71
N PRO A 124 0.09 -12.70 3.86
CA PRO A 124 0.88 -13.90 4.01
C PRO A 124 0.39 -14.97 3.03
N ILE A 125 1.31 -15.78 2.53
CA ILE A 125 1.03 -16.93 1.67
C ILE A 125 1.57 -18.19 2.33
N SER A 126 0.78 -19.27 2.26
CA SER A 126 1.11 -20.55 2.86
C SER A 126 2.16 -21.33 2.06
N SER A 127 2.25 -21.05 0.76
CA SER A 127 3.22 -21.66 -0.15
C SER A 127 3.62 -20.67 -1.26
N ASP A 128 4.79 -20.90 -1.84
CA ASP A 128 5.28 -20.26 -3.06
C ASP A 128 4.83 -21.00 -4.34
N ASN A 129 3.85 -21.90 -4.22
CA ASN A 129 3.25 -22.58 -5.35
C ASN A 129 2.58 -21.55 -6.28
N GLY A 130 2.86 -21.65 -7.58
CA GLY A 130 2.32 -20.72 -8.58
C GLY A 130 0.79 -20.66 -8.62
N GLU A 131 0.09 -21.78 -8.45
CA GLU A 131 -1.38 -21.77 -8.43
C GLU A 131 -1.93 -21.02 -7.21
N GLU A 132 -1.29 -21.18 -6.04
CA GLU A 132 -1.68 -20.48 -4.82
C GLU A 132 -1.44 -18.96 -4.97
N ILE A 133 -0.28 -18.57 -5.51
CA ILE A 133 0.01 -17.17 -5.86
C ILE A 133 -1.06 -16.64 -6.83
N GLY A 134 -1.36 -17.40 -7.90
CA GLY A 134 -2.38 -17.05 -8.88
C GLY A 134 -3.77 -16.84 -8.25
N ARG A 135 -4.17 -17.71 -7.32
CA ARG A 135 -5.44 -17.60 -6.58
C ARG A 135 -5.49 -16.37 -5.68
N VAL A 136 -4.41 -16.06 -4.97
CA VAL A 136 -4.32 -14.84 -4.15
C VAL A 136 -4.44 -13.59 -5.03
N VAL A 137 -3.80 -13.59 -6.20
CA VAL A 137 -3.91 -12.47 -7.16
C VAL A 137 -5.32 -12.37 -7.75
N GLU A 138 -5.95 -13.49 -8.10
CA GLU A 138 -7.33 -13.53 -8.59
C GLU A 138 -8.32 -12.95 -7.55
N ASN A 139 -8.21 -13.39 -6.30
CA ASN A 139 -9.03 -12.86 -5.21
C ASN A 139 -8.82 -11.36 -4.99
N CYS A 140 -7.56 -10.90 -5.05
CA CYS A 140 -7.25 -9.48 -4.98
C CYS A 140 -7.90 -8.70 -6.13
N LEU A 141 -7.81 -9.19 -7.37
CA LEU A 141 -8.44 -8.56 -8.53
C LEU A 141 -9.97 -8.51 -8.39
N HIS A 142 -10.59 -9.56 -7.83
CA HIS A 142 -12.02 -9.61 -7.54
C HIS A 142 -12.41 -8.56 -6.49
N ASP A 143 -11.69 -8.48 -5.37
CA ASP A 143 -11.94 -7.52 -4.29
C ASP A 143 -11.87 -6.07 -4.77
N TRP A 144 -10.97 -5.80 -5.72
CA TRP A 144 -10.78 -4.48 -6.33
C TRP A 144 -11.67 -4.23 -7.56
N GLU A 145 -12.46 -5.22 -8.00
CA GLU A 145 -13.27 -5.18 -9.23
C GLU A 145 -12.43 -4.82 -10.48
N ILE A 146 -11.19 -5.29 -10.54
CA ILE A 146 -10.27 -5.06 -11.66
C ILE A 146 -10.35 -6.24 -12.62
N SER A 147 -10.96 -6.04 -13.80
CA SER A 147 -11.03 -7.03 -14.87
C SER A 147 -10.07 -6.77 -16.03
N ASN A 148 -9.58 -5.53 -16.14
CA ASN A 148 -8.81 -5.04 -17.28
C ASN A 148 -7.30 -5.04 -16.98
N VAL A 149 -6.70 -6.22 -16.76
CA VAL A 149 -5.25 -6.35 -16.58
C VAL A 149 -4.54 -6.26 -17.93
N LEU A 150 -3.48 -5.45 -18.01
CA LEU A 150 -2.64 -5.31 -19.21
C LEU A 150 -1.45 -6.27 -19.19
N ALA A 151 -0.66 -6.23 -18.12
CA ALA A 151 0.54 -7.02 -17.94
C ALA A 151 0.83 -7.24 -16.46
N ILE A 152 1.61 -8.28 -16.16
CA ILE A 152 2.03 -8.67 -14.81
C ILE A 152 3.55 -8.79 -14.84
N SER A 153 4.22 -7.88 -14.14
CA SER A 153 5.63 -7.96 -13.81
C SER A 153 5.82 -8.81 -12.57
N ALA A 154 6.69 -9.80 -12.63
CA ALA A 154 7.00 -10.65 -11.49
C ALA A 154 8.45 -11.11 -11.56
N GLY A 155 8.92 -11.70 -10.45
CA GLY A 155 10.25 -12.26 -10.37
C GLY A 155 10.54 -13.36 -11.41
N ASN A 156 11.76 -13.87 -11.42
CA ASN A 156 12.25 -14.85 -12.39
C ASN A 156 11.99 -16.30 -11.99
N ALA A 157 11.45 -16.54 -10.79
CA ALA A 157 11.08 -17.88 -10.34
C ALA A 157 9.96 -18.48 -11.22
N SER A 158 10.04 -19.80 -11.46
CA SER A 158 9.07 -20.55 -12.26
C SER A 158 7.67 -20.58 -11.65
N SER A 159 7.55 -20.39 -10.34
CA SER A 159 6.27 -20.24 -9.65
C SER A 159 5.45 -19.07 -10.21
N TYR A 160 6.08 -17.96 -10.57
CA TYR A 160 5.39 -16.84 -11.20
C TYR A 160 4.90 -17.15 -12.61
N ASP A 161 5.63 -17.97 -13.37
CA ASP A 161 5.18 -18.39 -14.70
C ASP A 161 3.93 -19.26 -14.59
N ALA A 162 3.89 -20.17 -13.60
CA ALA A 162 2.69 -20.96 -13.29
C ALA A 162 1.52 -20.08 -12.79
N ALA A 163 1.78 -19.09 -11.94
CA ALA A 163 0.77 -18.15 -11.46
C ALA A 163 0.15 -17.32 -12.59
N ILE A 164 0.97 -16.84 -13.52
CA ILE A 164 0.52 -16.03 -14.65
C ILE A 164 -0.21 -16.89 -15.68
N SER A 165 0.20 -18.15 -15.87
CA SER A 165 -0.55 -19.13 -16.66
C SER A 165 -1.95 -19.38 -16.08
N TYR A 166 -2.04 -19.59 -14.77
CA TYR A 166 -3.31 -19.73 -14.05
C TYR A 166 -4.23 -18.52 -14.30
N LEU A 167 -3.70 -17.31 -14.12
CA LEU A 167 -4.45 -16.06 -14.32
C LEU A 167 -4.85 -15.85 -15.78
N GLY A 168 -3.99 -16.20 -16.74
CA GLY A 168 -4.26 -16.00 -18.17
C GLY A 168 -5.55 -16.68 -18.65
N SER A 169 -5.90 -17.83 -18.07
CA SER A 169 -7.15 -18.54 -18.37
C SER A 169 -8.41 -17.96 -17.72
N ARG A 170 -8.26 -17.03 -16.76
CA ARG A 170 -9.32 -16.51 -15.89
C ARG A 170 -9.57 -15.00 -16.06
N LEU A 171 -8.65 -14.29 -16.71
CA LEU A 171 -8.83 -12.88 -17.04
C LEU A 171 -9.85 -12.73 -18.17
N ALA A 172 -10.81 -11.82 -18.00
CA ALA A 172 -11.91 -11.65 -18.94
C ALA A 172 -11.49 -11.01 -20.28
N ASN A 173 -10.54 -10.07 -20.26
CA ASN A 173 -10.21 -9.23 -21.43
C ASN A 173 -8.69 -9.06 -21.62
N PRO A 174 -7.90 -10.14 -21.76
CA PRO A 174 -6.46 -10.03 -21.97
C PRO A 174 -6.16 -9.40 -23.33
N VAL A 175 -5.15 -8.53 -23.39
CA VAL A 175 -4.71 -7.91 -24.66
C VAL A 175 -3.96 -8.95 -25.49
N LEU A 176 -4.29 -9.08 -26.78
CA LEU A 176 -3.66 -10.02 -27.71
C LEU A 176 -3.61 -11.45 -27.14
N ASP A 177 -4.76 -11.90 -26.62
CA ASP A 177 -4.94 -13.23 -26.00
C ASP A 177 -3.91 -13.55 -24.90
N GLY A 178 -3.42 -12.51 -24.21
CA GLY A 178 -2.48 -12.65 -23.10
C GLY A 178 -1.03 -12.84 -23.51
N LYS A 179 -0.69 -12.68 -24.80
CA LYS A 179 0.67 -12.83 -25.33
C LYS A 179 1.74 -12.03 -24.58
N PHE A 180 1.36 -10.86 -24.05
CA PHE A 180 2.25 -9.96 -23.30
C PHE A 180 1.89 -9.83 -21.82
N LEU A 181 1.13 -10.79 -21.28
CA LEU A 181 0.70 -10.76 -19.89
C LEU A 181 1.89 -10.92 -18.93
N ARG A 182 2.98 -11.57 -19.35
CA ARG A 182 4.18 -11.82 -18.54
C ARG A 182 5.29 -10.83 -18.85
N LEU A 183 5.74 -10.08 -17.84
CA LEU A 183 6.96 -9.29 -17.87
C LEU A 183 7.92 -9.78 -16.78
N LYS A 184 9.19 -10.02 -17.13
CA LYS A 184 10.24 -10.41 -16.17
C LYS A 184 10.80 -9.20 -15.45
N CYS A 185 11.02 -9.35 -14.14
CA CYS A 185 11.65 -8.31 -13.33
C CYS A 185 13.09 -8.06 -13.80
N LEU A 186 13.34 -6.89 -14.36
CA LEU A 186 14.67 -6.51 -14.87
C LEU A 186 15.71 -6.43 -13.73
N VAL A 187 15.30 -5.96 -12.55
CA VAL A 187 16.17 -5.87 -11.37
C VAL A 187 16.68 -7.25 -10.97
N GLU A 188 15.78 -8.23 -10.91
CA GLU A 188 16.17 -9.58 -10.53
C GLU A 188 17.04 -10.23 -11.62
N LEU A 189 16.74 -9.98 -12.89
CA LEU A 189 17.60 -10.42 -14.01
C LEU A 189 19.03 -9.87 -13.86
N THR A 190 19.17 -8.56 -13.58
CA THR A 190 20.48 -7.94 -13.38
C THR A 190 21.21 -8.50 -12.15
N ASN A 191 20.49 -8.75 -11.05
CA ASN A 191 21.06 -9.34 -9.85
C ASN A 191 21.55 -10.78 -10.10
N THR A 192 20.79 -11.59 -10.86
CA THR A 192 21.23 -12.92 -11.30
C THR A 192 22.51 -12.84 -12.13
N MET A 193 22.56 -11.96 -13.13
CA MET A 193 23.75 -11.77 -13.98
C MET A 193 24.99 -11.36 -13.16
N MET A 194 24.82 -10.45 -12.20
CA MET A 194 25.92 -10.03 -11.32
C MET A 194 26.41 -11.18 -10.44
N ARG A 195 25.51 -11.96 -9.84
CA ARG A 195 25.87 -13.11 -9.00
C ARG A 195 26.63 -14.18 -9.78
N GLU A 196 26.22 -14.47 -11.00
CA GLU A 196 26.93 -15.40 -11.89
C GLU A 196 28.32 -14.89 -12.28
N THR A 197 28.48 -13.58 -12.43
CA THR A 197 29.77 -12.97 -12.77
C THR A 197 30.73 -12.99 -11.58
N ILE A 198 30.25 -12.70 -10.36
CA ILE A 198 31.06 -12.70 -9.13
C ILE A 198 31.44 -14.12 -8.71
N ALA A 199 30.62 -15.13 -9.05
CA ALA A 199 30.89 -16.54 -8.73
C ALA A 199 31.98 -17.17 -9.63
N ARG A 200 32.53 -16.44 -10.61
CA ARG A 200 33.64 -16.84 -11.48
C ARG A 200 34.94 -16.17 -11.06
#